data_AF-A0A086A7S2-F1
#
_entry.id   AF-A0A086A7S2-F1
#
_cell.length_a   1.000
_cell.length_b   1.000
_cell.length_c   1.000
_cell.angle_alpha   90.00
_cell.angle_beta   90.00
_cell.angle_gamma   90.00
#
_symmetry.space_group_name_H-M   'P 1'
#
loop_
_entity.id
_entity.type
_entity.pdbx_description
1 polymer ?
#
loop_
_entity_poly.entity_id
_entity_poly.type
_entity_poly.pdbx_seq_one_letter_code
_entity_poly.pdbx_strand_id
1 'polypeptide(L)'
;MEESFKNFERTIKKKHSINFTPKYKEEFKTSVNKTLFIGIAEKTFEKLDWDLIYKDDHHIEAKRKEAGWISPRWTEIITATYKNGTVLVKSESLGNETWDAGKNSKRVKLFIYAYQEVLKTFDKQSLQELENEIERRNNWDYYIIPETLPKPTPTKVPDITLPIIGGLCLSLILGFILAFLSLKGIYIIMLFEFLVATAITFVMKYLIKFSNYTDVNKLQYLLGAMIILIYVLNQYFQYELILNTNNLERIGFLNFLQIRFSHGFIVNKINLGWIGWIISWLLQLGLTGFFVYLRIIAVLTKYIIERVPIEVVDFAYYHVVKEKSEQEVRSELSKKGWSDKQNQDEVLEAIGGLHAAKELNRIK
;
A
#
# COMPACT_ATOMS: atom_id res chain seq x y z
N MET A 1 -1.77 -6.26 -24.61
CA MET A 1 -0.51 -6.50 -25.36
C MET A 1 -0.80 -6.93 -26.81
N GLU A 2 -0.20 -6.23 -27.79
CA GLU A 2 -0.26 -6.56 -29.23
C GLU A 2 0.32 -7.95 -29.55
N GLU A 3 -0.11 -8.56 -30.67
CA GLU A 3 0.26 -9.93 -31.05
C GLU A 3 1.73 -10.06 -31.49
N SER A 4 2.29 -9.01 -32.10
CA SER A 4 3.71 -8.90 -32.45
C SER A 4 4.62 -9.10 -31.23
N PHE A 5 4.33 -8.44 -30.12
CA PHE A 5 5.06 -8.55 -28.86
C PHE A 5 4.89 -9.93 -28.22
N LYS A 6 3.69 -10.52 -28.28
CA LYS A 6 3.46 -11.90 -27.81
C LYS A 6 4.28 -12.93 -28.60
N ASN A 7 4.42 -12.74 -29.91
CA ASN A 7 5.21 -13.61 -30.77
C ASN A 7 6.71 -13.47 -30.48
N PHE A 8 7.23 -12.25 -30.39
CA PHE A 8 8.62 -12.03 -29.98
C PHE A 8 8.89 -12.60 -28.58
N GLU A 9 7.99 -12.38 -27.64
CA GLU A 9 8.10 -12.91 -26.29
C GLU A 9 8.37 -14.44 -26.27
N ARG A 10 7.76 -15.20 -27.19
CA ARG A 10 7.95 -16.66 -27.31
C ARG A 10 9.35 -17.06 -27.82
N THR A 11 10.01 -16.21 -28.59
CA THR A 11 11.34 -16.50 -29.16
C THR A 11 12.50 -16.15 -28.21
N ILE A 12 12.22 -15.41 -27.12
CA ILE A 12 13.24 -14.97 -26.18
C ILE A 12 13.89 -16.16 -25.46
N LYS A 13 15.22 -16.31 -25.64
CA LYS A 13 16.03 -17.26 -24.87
C LYS A 13 16.04 -16.86 -23.38
N LYS A 14 15.42 -17.71 -22.57
CA LYS A 14 15.29 -17.59 -21.12
C LYS A 14 16.65 -17.82 -20.43
N LYS A 15 16.94 -16.99 -19.43
CA LYS A 15 18.02 -17.21 -18.47
C LYS A 15 17.39 -17.42 -17.09
N HIS A 16 17.62 -18.59 -16.52
CA HIS A 16 17.13 -18.95 -15.21
C HIS A 16 17.95 -18.25 -14.11
N SER A 17 17.32 -17.95 -12.98
CA SER A 17 18.04 -17.46 -11.79
C SER A 17 17.46 -18.08 -10.52
N ILE A 18 18.32 -18.33 -9.53
CA ILE A 18 17.94 -18.84 -8.22
C ILE A 18 18.42 -17.82 -7.19
N ASN A 19 17.50 -17.22 -6.46
CA ASN A 19 17.79 -16.27 -5.38
C ASN A 19 16.56 -16.11 -4.49
N PHE A 20 16.71 -15.61 -3.27
CA PHE A 20 15.57 -15.34 -2.36
C PHE A 20 14.53 -14.40 -2.98
N THR A 21 14.99 -13.48 -3.83
CA THR A 21 14.15 -12.69 -4.74
C THR A 21 14.82 -12.66 -6.12
N PRO A 22 14.39 -13.53 -7.06
CA PRO A 22 14.99 -13.62 -8.38
C PRO A 22 14.88 -12.30 -9.12
N LYS A 23 15.99 -11.90 -9.73
CA LYS A 23 16.11 -10.64 -10.46
C LYS A 23 17.00 -10.81 -11.68
N TYR A 24 16.67 -10.11 -12.74
CA TYR A 24 17.50 -10.01 -13.94
C TYR A 24 17.68 -8.55 -14.33
N LYS A 25 18.85 -8.21 -14.85
CA LYS A 25 19.15 -6.87 -15.33
C LYS A 25 19.91 -6.91 -16.65
N GLU A 26 19.64 -5.95 -17.52
CA GLU A 26 20.33 -5.76 -18.79
C GLU A 26 20.40 -4.27 -19.10
N GLU A 27 21.47 -3.86 -19.76
CA GLU A 27 21.69 -2.46 -20.15
C GLU A 27 21.61 -2.35 -21.67
N PHE A 28 21.01 -1.26 -22.17
CA PHE A 28 21.03 -0.92 -23.58
C PHE A 28 21.30 0.58 -23.77
N LYS A 29 21.86 0.94 -24.92
CA LYS A 29 22.10 2.35 -25.26
C LYS A 29 20.89 2.94 -25.98
N THR A 30 20.57 4.19 -25.69
CA THR A 30 19.52 4.94 -26.38
C THR A 30 20.06 6.27 -26.88
N SER A 31 19.54 6.72 -28.03
CA SER A 31 19.93 7.98 -28.67
C SER A 31 19.14 9.19 -28.17
N VAL A 32 18.10 8.97 -27.35
CA VAL A 32 17.25 10.04 -26.83
C VAL A 32 17.71 10.51 -25.44
N ASN A 33 17.32 11.72 -25.07
CA ASN A 33 17.57 12.27 -23.74
C ASN A 33 16.65 11.62 -22.68
N LYS A 34 16.85 11.99 -21.41
CA LYS A 34 16.07 11.43 -20.29
C LYS A 34 14.56 11.69 -20.41
N THR A 35 14.16 12.88 -20.85
CA THR A 35 12.75 13.29 -20.96
C THR A 35 12.02 12.43 -21.97
N LEU A 36 12.60 12.30 -23.17
CA LEU A 36 12.07 11.45 -24.23
C LEU A 36 12.10 9.98 -23.85
N PHE A 37 13.15 9.51 -23.18
CA PHE A 37 13.21 8.14 -22.69
C PHE A 37 12.01 7.80 -21.80
N ILE A 38 11.69 8.63 -20.81
CA ILE A 38 10.56 8.39 -19.90
C ILE A 38 9.23 8.35 -20.66
N GLY A 39 9.00 9.30 -21.58
CA GLY A 39 7.77 9.33 -22.38
C GLY A 39 7.61 8.13 -23.32
N ILE A 40 8.70 7.67 -23.94
CA ILE A 40 8.70 6.50 -24.81
C ILE A 40 8.52 5.23 -23.96
N ALA A 41 9.15 5.15 -22.79
CA ALA A 41 8.98 4.04 -21.86
C ALA A 41 7.53 3.95 -21.33
N GLU A 42 6.87 5.07 -21.06
CA GLU A 42 5.45 5.12 -20.67
C GLU A 42 4.56 4.51 -21.76
N LYS A 43 4.73 4.94 -23.02
CA LYS A 43 4.02 4.35 -24.18
C LYS A 43 4.36 2.88 -24.39
N THR A 44 5.60 2.48 -24.07
CA THR A 44 6.03 1.08 -24.15
C THR A 44 5.28 0.21 -23.14
N PHE A 45 5.13 0.66 -21.90
CA PHE A 45 4.35 -0.06 -20.88
C PHE A 45 2.87 -0.15 -21.24
N GLU A 46 2.29 0.92 -21.80
CA GLU A 46 0.92 0.92 -22.32
C GLU A 46 0.73 -0.16 -23.39
N LYS A 47 1.62 -0.23 -24.39
CA LYS A 47 1.57 -1.28 -25.44
C LYS A 47 1.76 -2.69 -24.90
N LEU A 48 2.58 -2.84 -23.86
CA LEU A 48 2.81 -4.12 -23.18
C LEU A 48 1.67 -4.50 -22.22
N ASP A 49 0.71 -3.61 -21.98
CA ASP A 49 -0.40 -3.80 -21.05
C ASP A 49 0.09 -4.05 -19.61
N TRP A 50 1.09 -3.26 -19.19
CA TRP A 50 1.65 -3.29 -17.84
C TRP A 50 1.22 -2.04 -17.08
N ASP A 51 0.89 -2.20 -15.80
CA ASP A 51 0.44 -1.08 -14.98
C ASP A 51 1.63 -0.21 -14.60
N LEU A 52 1.66 1.03 -15.06
CA LEU A 52 2.63 2.02 -14.58
C LEU A 52 2.36 2.30 -13.09
N ILE A 53 3.38 2.12 -12.25
CA ILE A 53 3.25 2.34 -10.79
C ILE A 53 4.03 3.55 -10.31
N TYR A 54 5.09 3.93 -11.01
CA TYR A 54 5.90 5.10 -10.67
C TYR A 54 6.64 5.62 -11.90
N LYS A 55 6.83 6.95 -11.98
CA LYS A 55 7.81 7.60 -12.85
C LYS A 55 8.41 8.84 -12.19
N ASP A 56 9.68 9.09 -12.47
CA ASP A 56 10.35 10.38 -12.29
C ASP A 56 11.27 10.69 -13.47
N ASP A 57 12.12 11.70 -13.34
CA ASP A 57 13.00 12.19 -14.40
C ASP A 57 14.00 11.15 -14.94
N HIS A 58 14.35 10.14 -14.15
CA HIS A 58 15.40 9.18 -14.50
C HIS A 58 14.95 7.72 -14.39
N HIS A 59 13.82 7.46 -13.76
CA HIS A 59 13.34 6.11 -13.54
C HIS A 59 11.86 5.95 -13.80
N ILE A 60 11.50 4.76 -14.26
CA ILE A 60 10.12 4.38 -14.50
C ILE A 60 9.91 2.93 -14.08
N GLU A 61 8.82 2.68 -13.37
CA GLU A 61 8.46 1.36 -12.83
C GLU A 61 7.07 0.95 -13.28
N ALA A 62 6.93 -0.30 -13.71
CA ALA A 62 5.65 -0.91 -14.05
C ALA A 62 5.53 -2.32 -13.46
N LYS A 63 4.31 -2.69 -13.06
CA LYS A 63 3.97 -4.04 -12.59
C LYS A 63 3.20 -4.77 -13.68
N ARG A 64 3.59 -6.02 -13.95
CA ARG A 64 2.84 -6.90 -14.85
C ARG A 64 1.74 -7.60 -14.08
N LYS A 65 0.50 -7.51 -14.57
CA LYS A 65 -0.61 -8.37 -14.14
C LYS A 65 -0.60 -9.67 -14.96
N GLU A 66 -0.72 -10.79 -14.28
CA GLU A 66 -1.06 -12.06 -14.91
C GLU A 66 -2.51 -12.39 -14.57
N ALA A 67 -3.30 -12.76 -15.58
CA ALA A 67 -4.67 -13.20 -15.39
C ALA A 67 -4.65 -14.57 -14.69
N GLY A 68 -4.80 -14.57 -13.38
CA GLY A 68 -5.01 -15.78 -12.59
C GLY A 68 -6.45 -16.26 -12.66
N TRP A 69 -6.67 -17.53 -12.38
CA TRP A 69 -8.01 -18.16 -12.40
C TRP A 69 -9.01 -17.54 -11.40
N ILE A 70 -8.51 -16.92 -10.32
CA ILE A 70 -9.34 -16.34 -9.23
C ILE A 70 -9.26 -14.81 -9.19
N SER A 71 -8.11 -14.22 -9.54
CA SER A 71 -7.92 -12.77 -9.62
C SER A 71 -6.64 -12.43 -10.38
N PRO A 72 -6.56 -11.27 -11.05
CA PRO A 72 -5.32 -10.77 -11.60
C PRO A 72 -4.34 -10.50 -10.46
N ARG A 73 -3.13 -11.06 -10.55
CA ARG A 73 -2.06 -10.83 -9.57
C ARG A 73 -0.88 -10.18 -10.24
N TRP A 74 -0.23 -9.26 -9.53
CA TRP A 74 1.05 -8.73 -9.96
C TRP A 74 2.13 -9.79 -9.74
N THR A 75 2.91 -10.05 -10.77
CA THR A 75 3.90 -11.15 -10.76
C THR A 75 5.32 -10.64 -10.78
N GLU A 76 5.60 -9.63 -11.60
CA GLU A 76 6.92 -9.04 -11.74
C GLU A 76 6.82 -7.51 -11.77
N ILE A 77 7.86 -6.85 -11.24
CA ILE A 77 8.08 -5.41 -11.37
C ILE A 77 9.25 -5.18 -12.33
N ILE A 78 9.07 -4.28 -13.30
CA ILE A 78 10.16 -3.78 -14.13
C ILE A 78 10.47 -2.35 -13.76
N THR A 79 11.77 -2.09 -13.58
CA THR A 79 12.36 -0.79 -13.36
C THR A 79 13.30 -0.49 -14.52
N ALA A 80 13.11 0.65 -15.20
CA ALA A 80 14.04 1.12 -16.20
C ALA A 80 14.64 2.46 -15.74
N THR A 81 15.97 2.55 -15.71
CA THR A 81 16.70 3.70 -15.17
C THR A 81 17.64 4.28 -16.24
N TYR A 82 17.48 5.55 -16.54
CA TYR A 82 18.32 6.29 -17.48
C TYR A 82 19.57 6.86 -16.79
N LYS A 83 20.73 6.65 -17.41
CA LYS A 83 22.01 7.22 -17.00
C LYS A 83 22.85 7.56 -18.24
N ASN A 84 22.88 8.85 -18.60
CA ASN A 84 23.75 9.42 -19.63
C ASN A 84 23.75 8.62 -20.96
N GLY A 85 22.57 8.38 -21.54
CA GLY A 85 22.41 7.64 -22.80
C GLY A 85 22.45 6.11 -22.68
N THR A 86 22.64 5.58 -21.45
CA THR A 86 22.50 4.15 -21.15
C THR A 86 21.27 3.94 -20.28
N VAL A 87 20.47 2.92 -20.59
CA VAL A 87 19.30 2.54 -19.82
C VAL A 87 19.55 1.19 -19.17
N LEU A 88 19.48 1.13 -17.84
CA LEU A 88 19.49 -0.10 -17.06
C LEU A 88 18.05 -0.57 -16.87
N VAL A 89 17.72 -1.74 -17.41
CA VAL A 89 16.41 -2.37 -17.22
C VAL A 89 16.56 -3.54 -16.27
N LYS A 90 15.78 -3.55 -15.21
CA LYS A 90 15.75 -4.57 -14.17
C LYS A 90 14.34 -5.14 -14.05
N SER A 91 14.23 -6.47 -13.97
CA SER A 91 12.99 -7.17 -13.61
C SER A 91 13.22 -7.95 -12.32
N GLU A 92 12.24 -7.91 -11.43
CA GLU A 92 12.26 -8.62 -10.14
C GLU A 92 10.91 -9.28 -9.88
N SER A 93 10.93 -10.52 -9.37
CA SER A 93 9.73 -11.23 -8.96
C SER A 93 9.12 -10.59 -7.71
N LEU A 94 7.79 -10.44 -7.66
CA LEU A 94 7.07 -9.93 -6.49
C LEU A 94 6.60 -11.04 -5.54
N GLY A 95 6.63 -12.29 -5.97
CA GLY A 95 6.30 -13.44 -5.13
C GLY A 95 7.49 -13.93 -4.31
N ASN A 96 7.22 -14.84 -3.38
CA ASN A 96 8.24 -15.55 -2.60
C ASN A 96 8.92 -16.69 -3.39
N GLU A 97 8.94 -16.62 -4.72
CA GLU A 97 9.58 -17.66 -5.51
C GLU A 97 11.09 -17.57 -5.40
N THR A 98 11.75 -18.65 -4.98
CA THR A 98 13.22 -18.71 -4.93
C THR A 98 13.86 -19.06 -6.27
N TRP A 99 13.05 -19.45 -7.26
CA TRP A 99 13.48 -19.83 -8.60
C TRP A 99 12.69 -19.08 -9.66
N ASP A 100 13.43 -18.42 -10.54
CA ASP A 100 12.89 -17.84 -11.76
C ASP A 100 13.21 -18.73 -12.96
N ALA A 101 12.16 -19.28 -13.55
CA ALA A 101 12.21 -20.05 -14.79
C ALA A 101 12.46 -19.18 -16.05
N GLY A 102 13.27 -18.13 -15.89
CA GLY A 102 13.61 -17.12 -16.88
C GLY A 102 12.47 -16.20 -17.27
N LYS A 103 11.50 -15.98 -16.39
CA LYS A 103 10.49 -14.92 -16.49
C LYS A 103 11.19 -13.56 -16.47
N ASN A 104 12.04 -13.24 -15.49
CA ASN A 104 12.62 -11.89 -15.40
C ASN A 104 13.49 -11.55 -16.62
N SER A 105 14.30 -12.50 -17.10
CA SER A 105 15.10 -12.29 -18.31
C SER A 105 14.27 -12.12 -19.58
N LYS A 106 13.15 -12.84 -19.68
CA LYS A 106 12.16 -12.66 -20.75
C LYS A 106 11.54 -11.25 -20.73
N ARG A 107 11.19 -10.77 -19.54
CA ARG A 107 10.51 -9.48 -19.33
C ARG A 107 11.44 -8.31 -19.67
N VAL A 108 12.68 -8.33 -19.19
CA VAL A 108 13.69 -7.31 -19.53
C VAL A 108 13.91 -7.23 -21.04
N LYS A 109 14.13 -8.37 -21.71
CA LYS A 109 14.36 -8.39 -23.16
C LYS A 109 13.13 -7.97 -23.96
N LEU A 110 11.94 -8.34 -23.51
CA LEU A 110 10.69 -7.92 -24.13
C LEU A 110 10.52 -6.40 -24.03
N PHE A 111 10.79 -5.81 -22.86
CA PHE A 111 10.76 -4.35 -22.70
C PHE A 111 11.76 -3.65 -23.62
N ILE A 112 13.01 -4.12 -23.67
CA ILE A 112 14.04 -3.53 -24.54
C ILE A 112 13.60 -3.56 -26.01
N TYR A 113 13.08 -4.70 -26.48
CA TYR A 113 12.58 -4.83 -27.84
C TYR A 113 11.38 -3.91 -28.10
N ALA A 114 10.39 -3.92 -27.21
CA ALA A 114 9.19 -3.09 -27.36
C ALA A 114 9.54 -1.60 -27.33
N TYR A 115 10.48 -1.18 -26.49
CA TYR A 115 10.98 0.19 -26.46
C TYR A 115 11.61 0.59 -27.79
N GLN A 116 12.44 -0.28 -28.37
CA GLN A 116 13.06 -0.02 -29.68
C GLN A 116 12.03 0.06 -30.80
N GLU A 117 11.01 -0.81 -30.80
CA GLU A 117 9.93 -0.76 -31.78
C GLU A 117 9.07 0.50 -31.62
N VAL A 118 8.75 0.90 -30.38
CA VAL A 118 8.03 2.16 -30.12
C VAL A 118 8.87 3.35 -30.56
N LEU A 119 10.17 3.40 -30.24
CA LEU A 119 11.06 4.48 -30.65
C LEU A 119 11.12 4.63 -32.18
N LYS A 120 11.09 3.53 -32.94
CA LYS A 120 11.07 3.57 -34.42
C LYS A 120 9.81 4.18 -35.01
N THR A 121 8.71 4.22 -34.26
CA THR A 121 7.45 4.86 -34.72
C THR A 121 7.51 6.38 -34.68
N PHE A 122 8.51 6.96 -34.00
CA PHE A 122 8.70 8.41 -33.94
C PHE A 122 9.71 8.87 -34.97
N ASP A 123 9.29 9.82 -35.79
CA ASP A 123 10.18 10.63 -36.61
C ASP A 123 10.75 11.82 -35.80
N LYS A 124 11.65 12.59 -36.40
CA LYS A 124 12.30 13.70 -35.69
C LYS A 124 11.31 14.78 -35.23
N GLN A 125 10.25 15.04 -36.01
CA GLN A 125 9.23 16.03 -35.65
C GLN A 125 8.37 15.52 -34.50
N SER A 126 7.86 14.29 -34.56
CA SER A 126 7.07 13.73 -33.46
C SER A 126 7.86 13.52 -32.16
N LEU A 127 9.17 13.27 -32.22
CA LEU A 127 10.01 13.30 -31.02
C LEU A 127 10.02 14.70 -30.39
N GLN A 128 10.18 15.75 -31.20
CA GLN A 128 10.19 17.11 -30.68
C GLN A 128 8.82 17.54 -30.13
N GLU A 129 7.73 17.12 -30.76
CA GLU A 129 6.37 17.32 -30.24
C GLU A 129 6.15 16.58 -28.92
N LEU A 130 6.60 15.34 -28.82
CA LEU A 130 6.54 14.54 -27.60
C LEU A 130 7.35 15.18 -26.47
N GLU A 131 8.56 15.66 -26.77
CA GLU A 131 9.39 16.38 -25.81
C GLU A 131 8.67 17.63 -25.28
N ASN A 132 8.15 18.47 -26.18
CA ASN A 132 7.38 19.66 -25.81
C ASN A 132 6.12 19.32 -24.99
N GLU A 133 5.43 18.23 -25.32
CA GLU A 133 4.26 17.77 -24.57
C GLU A 133 4.64 17.32 -23.15
N ILE A 134 5.73 16.57 -23.01
CA ILE A 134 6.23 16.11 -21.70
C ILE A 134 6.71 17.30 -20.87
N GLU A 135 7.44 18.23 -21.47
CA GLU A 135 7.88 19.46 -20.80
C GLU A 135 6.68 20.29 -20.32
N ARG A 136 5.63 20.44 -21.13
CA ARG A 136 4.40 21.14 -20.70
C ARG A 136 3.68 20.44 -19.56
N ARG A 137 3.65 19.10 -19.55
CA ARG A 137 2.99 18.33 -18.48
C ARG A 137 3.78 18.36 -17.16
N ASN A 138 5.10 18.29 -17.24
CA ASN A 138 5.95 18.19 -16.05
C ASN A 138 6.39 19.55 -15.52
N ASN A 139 6.42 20.58 -16.37
CA ASN A 139 6.74 21.93 -15.95
C ASN A 139 5.48 22.70 -15.55
N TRP A 140 5.37 22.94 -14.26
CA TRP A 140 4.32 23.76 -13.64
C TRP A 140 4.30 25.20 -14.16
N ASP A 141 5.35 25.70 -14.83
CA ASP A 141 5.34 27.01 -15.51
C ASP A 141 4.20 27.16 -16.53
N TYR A 142 3.80 26.05 -17.17
CA TYR A 142 2.70 26.04 -18.14
C TYR A 142 1.34 25.74 -17.52
N TYR A 143 1.25 25.61 -16.19
CA TYR A 143 -0.01 25.36 -15.50
C TYR A 143 -0.97 26.53 -15.68
N ILE A 144 -2.16 26.23 -16.23
CA ILE A 144 -3.23 27.20 -16.40
C ILE A 144 -4.01 27.27 -15.10
N ILE A 145 -3.85 28.38 -14.38
CA ILE A 145 -4.58 28.62 -13.13
C ILE A 145 -6.09 28.68 -13.43
N PRO A 146 -6.92 27.78 -12.89
CA PRO A 146 -8.34 27.79 -13.15
C PRO A 146 -8.99 29.06 -12.58
N GLU A 147 -9.94 29.63 -13.31
CA GLU A 147 -10.68 30.83 -12.86
C GLU A 147 -11.49 30.53 -11.58
N THR A 148 -12.09 29.35 -11.51
CA THR A 148 -12.87 28.87 -10.36
C THR A 148 -12.42 27.48 -9.94
N LEU A 149 -12.43 27.22 -8.63
CA LEU A 149 -12.23 25.89 -8.09
C LEU A 149 -13.57 25.24 -7.74
N PRO A 150 -13.68 23.90 -7.77
CA PRO A 150 -14.79 23.18 -7.16
C PRO A 150 -15.00 23.65 -5.72
N LYS A 151 -16.26 23.82 -5.31
CA LYS A 151 -16.58 24.28 -3.95
C LYS A 151 -16.22 23.19 -2.93
N PRO A 152 -15.74 23.56 -1.73
CA PRO A 152 -15.50 22.59 -0.68
C PRO A 152 -16.80 21.86 -0.34
N THR A 153 -16.69 20.53 -0.20
CA THR A 153 -17.81 19.74 0.32
C THR A 153 -17.93 20.01 1.82
N PRO A 154 -19.15 20.07 2.38
CA PRO A 154 -19.31 20.24 3.82
C PRO A 154 -18.76 19.00 4.54
N THR A 155 -17.61 19.18 5.19
CA THR A 155 -16.95 18.14 5.97
C THR A 155 -17.34 18.26 7.44
N LYS A 156 -17.39 17.11 8.13
CA LYS A 156 -17.59 17.08 9.59
C LYS A 156 -16.29 17.46 10.28
N VAL A 157 -16.38 18.08 11.44
CA VAL A 157 -15.22 18.33 12.31
C VAL A 157 -14.63 16.98 12.72
N PRO A 158 -13.30 16.80 12.64
CA PRO A 158 -12.64 15.57 13.05
C PRO A 158 -12.98 15.17 14.49
N ASP A 159 -13.49 13.95 14.68
CA ASP A 159 -13.83 13.41 16.00
C ASP A 159 -13.16 12.05 16.24
N ILE A 160 -12.36 11.95 17.30
CA ILE A 160 -11.70 10.70 17.69
C ILE A 160 -12.61 9.78 18.51
N THR A 161 -13.68 10.32 19.09
CA THR A 161 -14.58 9.59 19.99
C THR A 161 -15.25 8.43 19.28
N LEU A 162 -15.70 8.64 18.04
CA LEU A 162 -16.34 7.60 17.25
C LEU A 162 -15.40 6.40 16.96
N PRO A 163 -14.15 6.61 16.48
CA PRO A 163 -13.13 5.56 16.43
C PRO A 163 -12.88 4.85 17.77
N ILE A 164 -12.83 5.56 18.89
CA ILE A 164 -12.60 4.96 20.21
C ILE A 164 -13.75 4.04 20.61
N ILE A 165 -14.99 4.52 20.56
CA ILE A 165 -16.17 3.73 20.93
C ILE A 165 -16.33 2.53 20.00
N GLY A 166 -16.23 2.76 18.68
CA GLY A 166 -16.31 1.69 17.69
C GLY A 166 -15.19 0.66 17.87
N GLY A 167 -13.97 1.12 18.21
CA GLY A 167 -12.83 0.27 18.51
C GLY A 167 -13.05 -0.62 19.74
N LEU A 168 -13.58 -0.05 20.84
CA LEU A 168 -13.92 -0.80 22.05
C LEU A 168 -14.98 -1.88 21.79
N CYS A 169 -16.07 -1.52 21.10
CA CYS A 169 -17.11 -2.48 20.73
C CYS A 169 -16.55 -3.61 19.85
N LEU A 170 -15.70 -3.28 18.87
CA LEU A 170 -15.07 -4.26 18.01
C LEU A 170 -14.11 -5.17 18.78
N SER A 171 -13.34 -4.63 19.71
CA SER A 171 -12.42 -5.41 20.54
C SER A 171 -13.14 -6.45 21.39
N LEU A 172 -14.32 -6.11 21.94
CA LEU A 172 -15.18 -7.04 22.67
C LEU A 172 -15.68 -8.18 21.78
N ILE A 173 -16.21 -7.84 20.60
CA ILE A 173 -16.75 -8.82 19.65
C ILE A 173 -15.65 -9.78 19.18
N LEU A 174 -14.51 -9.24 18.72
CA LEU A 174 -13.40 -10.05 18.21
C LEU A 174 -12.75 -10.88 19.32
N GLY A 175 -12.57 -10.32 20.52
CA GLY A 175 -12.06 -11.07 21.67
C GLY A 175 -12.92 -12.30 21.97
N PHE A 176 -14.24 -12.15 21.96
CA PHE A 176 -15.19 -13.26 22.20
C PHE A 176 -15.16 -14.30 21.08
N ILE A 177 -15.20 -13.87 19.81
CA ILE A 177 -15.15 -14.78 18.65
C ILE A 177 -13.86 -15.60 18.66
N LEU A 178 -12.71 -14.96 18.92
CA LEU A 178 -11.43 -15.64 19.02
C LEU A 178 -11.45 -16.68 20.14
N ALA A 179 -11.94 -16.31 21.33
CA ALA A 179 -12.01 -17.23 22.46
C ALA A 179 -12.83 -18.47 22.14
N PHE A 180 -14.02 -18.28 21.56
CA PHE A 180 -14.90 -19.36 21.18
C PHE A 180 -14.27 -20.31 20.14
N LEU A 181 -13.60 -19.77 19.12
CA LEU A 181 -12.95 -20.56 18.08
C LEU A 181 -11.70 -21.28 18.60
N SER A 182 -10.93 -20.63 19.48
CA SER A 182 -9.77 -21.24 20.14
C SER A 182 -10.16 -22.45 20.98
N LEU A 183 -11.26 -22.38 21.74
CA LEU A 183 -11.73 -23.52 22.54
C LEU A 183 -12.20 -24.71 21.70
N LYS A 184 -12.68 -24.47 20.47
CA LYS A 184 -13.02 -25.52 19.51
C LYS A 184 -11.80 -26.13 18.81
N GLY A 185 -10.59 -25.65 19.09
CA GLY A 185 -9.36 -26.15 18.47
C GLY A 185 -9.19 -25.76 17.00
N ILE A 186 -9.95 -24.76 16.52
CA ILE A 186 -9.92 -24.32 15.10
C ILE A 186 -8.86 -23.23 14.87
N TYR A 187 -8.16 -22.79 15.93
CA TYR A 187 -7.21 -21.69 15.84
C TYR A 187 -5.95 -22.05 15.03
N ILE A 188 -5.76 -21.36 13.91
CA ILE A 188 -4.58 -21.46 13.05
C ILE A 188 -3.82 -20.15 13.12
N ILE A 189 -2.61 -20.19 13.71
CA ILE A 189 -1.68 -19.06 13.76
C ILE A 189 -1.43 -18.55 12.33
N MET A 190 -1.23 -17.24 12.18
CA MET A 190 -1.15 -16.46 10.95
C MET A 190 -2.50 -16.19 10.28
N LEU A 191 -3.35 -17.21 10.10
CA LEU A 191 -4.65 -17.03 9.46
C LEU A 191 -5.57 -16.16 10.32
N PHE A 192 -5.64 -16.44 11.62
CA PHE A 192 -6.52 -15.71 12.53
C PHE A 192 -6.06 -14.27 12.73
N GLU A 193 -4.76 -14.04 12.89
CA GLU A 193 -4.13 -12.71 12.99
C GLU A 193 -4.44 -11.87 11.75
N PHE A 194 -4.36 -12.48 10.56
CA PHE A 194 -4.73 -11.84 9.31
C PHE A 194 -6.23 -11.50 9.23
N LEU A 195 -7.11 -12.39 9.66
CA LEU A 195 -8.56 -12.17 9.68
C LEU A 195 -8.96 -11.08 10.67
N VAL A 196 -8.39 -11.10 11.87
CA VAL A 196 -8.57 -10.06 12.90
C VAL A 196 -8.11 -8.72 12.37
N ALA A 197 -6.90 -8.65 11.79
CA ALA A 197 -6.38 -7.43 11.19
C ALA A 197 -7.27 -6.90 10.05
N THR A 198 -7.82 -7.81 9.23
CA THR A 198 -8.76 -7.46 8.17
C THR A 198 -10.07 -6.89 8.73
N ALA A 199 -10.63 -7.50 9.78
CA ALA A 199 -11.83 -7.01 10.44
C ALA A 199 -11.63 -5.62 11.08
N ILE A 200 -10.52 -5.44 11.80
CA ILE A 200 -10.13 -4.14 12.38
C ILE A 200 -10.05 -3.08 11.27
N THR A 201 -9.29 -3.35 10.22
CA THR A 201 -9.11 -2.39 9.11
C THR A 201 -10.44 -2.07 8.45
N PHE A 202 -11.28 -3.07 8.20
CA PHE A 202 -12.58 -2.89 7.54
C PHE A 202 -13.50 -1.97 8.33
N VAL A 203 -13.64 -2.20 9.65
CA VAL A 203 -14.49 -1.36 10.50
C VAL A 203 -13.88 0.04 10.65
N MET A 204 -12.57 0.13 10.88
CA MET A 204 -11.88 1.40 11.04
C MET A 204 -11.95 2.28 9.80
N LYS A 205 -11.94 1.70 8.59
CA LYS A 205 -12.19 2.43 7.34
C LYS A 205 -13.47 3.26 7.40
N TYR A 206 -14.56 2.68 7.90
CA TYR A 206 -15.84 3.37 8.00
C TYR A 206 -15.85 4.37 9.16
N LEU A 207 -15.29 3.99 10.33
CA LEU A 207 -15.23 4.90 11.48
C LEU A 207 -14.44 6.17 11.16
N ILE A 208 -13.27 6.03 10.52
CA ILE A 208 -12.43 7.15 10.05
C ILE A 208 -13.22 8.04 9.08
N LYS A 209 -13.89 7.43 8.08
CA LYS A 209 -14.67 8.19 7.10
C LYS A 209 -15.85 8.93 7.73
N PHE A 210 -16.55 8.31 8.69
CA PHE A 210 -17.70 8.91 9.35
C PHE A 210 -17.33 10.00 10.35
N SER A 211 -16.14 9.91 10.94
CA SER A 211 -15.64 10.89 11.90
C SER A 211 -14.68 11.93 11.32
N ASN A 212 -14.31 11.81 10.04
CA ASN A 212 -13.31 12.64 9.35
C ASN A 212 -11.99 12.75 10.14
N TYR A 213 -11.59 11.68 10.83
CA TYR A 213 -10.43 11.71 11.72
C TYR A 213 -9.21 11.06 11.07
N THR A 214 -8.20 11.87 10.72
CA THR A 214 -7.03 11.42 9.94
C THR A 214 -5.68 11.50 10.65
N ASP A 215 -5.64 11.88 11.94
CA ASP A 215 -4.39 11.94 12.73
C ASP A 215 -3.78 10.52 12.89
N VAL A 216 -2.74 10.26 12.09
CA VAL A 216 -2.07 8.96 11.98
C VAL A 216 -1.53 8.50 13.33
N ASN A 217 -0.89 9.39 14.09
CA ASN A 217 -0.20 9.02 15.33
C ASN A 217 -1.20 8.55 16.38
N LYS A 218 -2.29 9.30 16.57
CA LYS A 218 -3.33 8.92 17.53
C LYS A 218 -4.10 7.68 17.07
N LEU A 219 -4.36 7.54 15.77
CA LEU A 219 -4.95 6.32 15.23
C LEU A 219 -4.05 5.09 15.47
N GLN A 220 -2.72 5.22 15.31
CA GLN A 220 -1.79 4.12 15.59
C GLN A 220 -1.83 3.70 17.07
N TYR A 221 -1.86 4.64 18.01
CA TYR A 221 -2.02 4.33 19.44
C TYR A 221 -3.35 3.65 19.73
N LEU A 222 -4.45 4.12 19.13
CA LEU A 222 -5.77 3.51 19.26
C LEU A 222 -5.75 2.06 18.75
N LEU A 223 -5.19 1.81 17.57
CA LEU A 223 -5.10 0.47 16.99
C LEU A 223 -4.24 -0.46 17.84
N GLY A 224 -3.11 0.02 18.36
CA GLY A 224 -2.27 -0.73 19.29
C GLY A 224 -3.04 -1.12 20.56
N ALA A 225 -3.75 -0.17 21.16
CA ALA A 225 -4.59 -0.42 22.32
C ALA A 225 -5.72 -1.42 22.02
N MET A 226 -6.38 -1.30 20.86
CA MET A 226 -7.42 -2.23 20.42
C MET A 226 -6.89 -3.66 20.27
N ILE A 227 -5.71 -3.84 19.68
CA ILE A 227 -5.09 -5.15 19.49
C ILE A 227 -4.78 -5.78 20.85
N ILE A 228 -4.11 -5.04 21.75
CA ILE A 228 -3.83 -5.51 23.12
C ILE A 228 -5.14 -5.91 23.81
N LEU A 229 -6.17 -5.06 23.73
CA LEU A 229 -7.46 -5.30 24.34
C LEU A 229 -8.15 -6.56 23.77
N ILE A 230 -8.11 -6.79 22.46
CA ILE A 230 -8.66 -7.99 21.82
C ILE A 230 -8.05 -9.26 22.41
N TYR A 231 -6.72 -9.30 22.55
CA TYR A 231 -6.04 -10.49 23.04
C TYR A 231 -6.20 -10.68 24.54
N VAL A 232 -6.25 -9.61 25.33
CA VAL A 232 -6.59 -9.69 26.77
C VAL A 232 -8.02 -10.20 26.96
N LEU A 233 -8.98 -9.64 26.22
CA LEU A 233 -10.37 -10.08 26.25
C LEU A 233 -10.54 -11.51 25.76
N ASN A 234 -9.78 -11.94 24.75
CA ASN A 234 -9.74 -13.34 24.32
C ASN A 234 -9.32 -14.26 25.49
N GLN A 235 -8.28 -13.93 26.26
CA GLN A 235 -7.89 -14.72 27.43
C GLN A 235 -9.01 -14.76 28.49
N TYR A 236 -9.63 -13.61 28.76
CA TYR A 236 -10.71 -13.49 29.73
C TYR A 236 -11.96 -14.29 29.32
N PHE A 237 -12.38 -14.19 28.06
CA PHE A 237 -13.53 -14.93 27.55
C PHE A 237 -13.26 -16.43 27.46
N GLN A 238 -12.02 -16.87 27.15
CA GLN A 238 -11.68 -18.30 27.25
C GLN A 238 -11.84 -18.81 28.67
N TYR A 239 -11.39 -18.04 29.66
CA TYR A 239 -11.56 -18.34 31.07
C TYR A 239 -13.06 -18.52 31.43
N GLU A 240 -13.90 -17.53 31.11
CA GLU A 240 -15.34 -17.59 31.40
C GLU A 240 -16.03 -18.76 30.67
N LEU A 241 -15.70 -18.99 29.39
CA LEU A 241 -16.26 -20.09 28.60
C LEU A 241 -15.83 -21.46 29.13
N ILE A 242 -14.59 -21.64 29.57
CA ILE A 242 -14.10 -22.91 30.14
C ILE A 242 -14.83 -23.22 31.45
N LEU A 243 -14.95 -22.23 32.34
CA LEU A 243 -15.65 -22.43 33.62
C LEU A 243 -17.11 -22.79 33.40
N ASN A 244 -17.79 -22.06 32.52
CA ASN A 244 -19.20 -22.28 32.23
C ASN A 244 -19.45 -23.61 31.51
N THR A 245 -18.60 -24.01 30.56
CA THR A 245 -18.79 -25.26 29.80
C THR A 245 -18.54 -26.49 30.65
N ASN A 246 -17.64 -26.42 31.63
CA ASN A 246 -17.24 -27.57 32.46
C ASN A 246 -17.86 -27.56 33.86
N ASN A 247 -18.75 -26.61 34.18
CA ASN A 247 -19.35 -26.42 35.50
C ASN A 247 -18.32 -26.39 36.64
N LEU A 248 -17.19 -25.73 36.41
CA LEU A 248 -16.11 -25.64 37.40
C LEU A 248 -16.42 -24.58 38.44
N GLU A 249 -15.93 -24.78 39.66
CA GLU A 249 -15.96 -23.73 40.68
C GLU A 249 -15.24 -22.46 40.19
N ARG A 250 -15.77 -21.30 40.58
CA ARG A 250 -15.26 -20.01 40.13
C ARG A 250 -13.90 -19.72 40.74
N ILE A 251 -12.84 -20.11 40.05
CA ILE A 251 -11.47 -19.67 40.34
C ILE A 251 -11.28 -18.24 39.84
N GLY A 252 -10.49 -17.40 40.53
CA GLY A 252 -10.18 -16.05 40.04
C GLY A 252 -9.41 -16.07 38.71
N PHE A 253 -9.61 -15.07 37.85
CA PHE A 253 -8.94 -14.97 36.54
C PHE A 253 -7.40 -15.02 36.64
N LEU A 254 -6.81 -14.37 37.65
CA LEU A 254 -5.35 -14.42 37.87
C LEU A 254 -4.87 -15.82 38.24
N ASN A 255 -5.66 -16.57 39.03
CA ASN A 255 -5.35 -17.95 39.37
C ASN A 255 -5.47 -18.85 38.14
N PHE A 256 -6.47 -18.62 37.28
CA PHE A 256 -6.57 -19.29 35.99
C PHE A 256 -5.33 -19.05 35.12
N LEU A 257 -4.85 -17.80 35.02
CA LEU A 257 -3.62 -17.49 34.30
C LEU A 257 -2.41 -18.20 34.92
N GLN A 258 -2.28 -18.20 36.24
CA GLN A 258 -1.20 -18.90 36.95
C GLN A 258 -1.21 -20.40 36.64
N ILE A 259 -2.38 -21.04 36.63
CA ILE A 259 -2.55 -22.45 36.27
C ILE A 259 -2.15 -22.68 34.80
N ARG A 260 -2.56 -21.81 33.88
CA ARG A 260 -2.20 -21.90 32.46
C ARG A 260 -0.68 -21.76 32.25
N PHE A 261 -0.04 -20.84 32.96
CA PHE A 261 1.41 -20.65 32.91
C PHE A 261 2.18 -21.82 33.55
N SER A 262 1.66 -22.41 34.64
CA SER A 262 2.31 -23.54 35.32
C SER A 262 2.25 -24.84 34.50
N HIS A 263 1.14 -25.09 33.79
CA HIS A 263 1.03 -26.22 32.87
C HIS A 263 1.91 -26.06 31.62
N GLY A 264 2.27 -24.82 31.28
CA GLY A 264 3.16 -24.49 30.17
C GLY A 264 2.49 -24.62 28.80
N PHE A 265 3.20 -24.21 27.76
CA PHE A 265 2.75 -24.32 26.38
C PHE A 265 3.27 -25.62 25.78
N ILE A 266 2.37 -26.58 25.51
CA ILE A 266 2.73 -27.89 24.96
C ILE A 266 2.39 -27.94 23.46
N VAL A 267 3.40 -28.12 22.62
CA VAL A 267 3.24 -28.34 21.17
C VAL A 267 3.88 -29.67 20.81
N ASN A 268 3.13 -30.58 20.17
CA ASN A 268 3.64 -31.89 19.74
C ASN A 268 4.41 -32.64 20.86
N LYS A 269 3.87 -32.63 22.09
CA LYS A 269 4.45 -33.24 23.31
C LYS A 269 5.73 -32.57 23.83
N ILE A 270 6.19 -31.47 23.22
CA ILE A 270 7.29 -30.65 23.73
C ILE A 270 6.68 -29.56 24.62
N ASN A 271 7.07 -29.54 25.90
CA ASN A 271 6.67 -28.48 26.82
C ASN A 271 7.65 -27.32 26.71
N LEU A 272 7.20 -26.21 26.11
CA LEU A 272 7.95 -24.95 25.99
C LEU A 272 7.79 -24.06 27.23
N GLY A 273 7.07 -24.54 28.25
CA GLY A 273 6.84 -23.84 29.51
C GLY A 273 6.09 -22.53 29.33
N TRP A 274 6.25 -21.63 30.30
CA TRP A 274 5.68 -20.28 30.27
C TRP A 274 6.30 -19.39 29.17
N ILE A 275 7.54 -19.67 28.76
CA ILE A 275 8.25 -18.93 27.71
C ILE A 275 7.55 -19.11 26.36
N GLY A 276 7.10 -20.33 26.05
CA GLY A 276 6.34 -20.60 24.83
C GLY A 276 5.06 -19.76 24.72
N TRP A 277 4.35 -19.54 25.84
CA TRP A 277 3.18 -18.67 25.88
C TRP A 277 3.52 -17.22 25.56
N ILE A 278 4.60 -16.68 26.13
CA ILE A 278 5.04 -15.30 25.85
C ILE A 278 5.43 -15.12 24.39
N ILE A 279 6.21 -16.06 23.83
CA ILE A 279 6.60 -16.00 22.42
C ILE A 279 5.36 -16.05 21.52
N SER A 280 4.39 -16.92 21.84
CA SER A 280 3.13 -16.99 21.10
C SER A 280 2.35 -15.68 21.15
N TRP A 281 2.24 -15.04 22.31
CA TRP A 281 1.57 -13.75 22.45
C TRP A 281 2.29 -12.62 21.70
N LEU A 282 3.61 -12.56 21.80
CA LEU A 282 4.41 -11.58 21.04
C LEU A 282 4.20 -11.75 19.53
N LEU A 283 4.15 -13.00 19.05
CA LEU A 283 3.90 -13.30 17.64
C LEU A 283 2.48 -12.92 17.23
N GLN A 284 1.47 -13.20 18.04
CA GLN A 284 0.07 -12.83 17.82
C GLN A 284 -0.11 -11.30 17.72
N LEU A 285 0.43 -10.57 18.70
CA LEU A 285 0.37 -9.11 18.74
C LEU A 285 1.16 -8.49 17.58
N GLY A 286 2.38 -8.98 17.35
CA GLY A 286 3.28 -8.48 16.31
C GLY A 286 2.73 -8.69 14.90
N LEU A 287 2.25 -9.89 14.57
CA LEU A 287 1.69 -10.17 13.24
C LEU A 287 0.40 -9.39 12.99
N THR A 288 -0.50 -9.34 13.97
CA THR A 288 -1.75 -8.57 13.84
C THR A 288 -1.45 -7.09 13.68
N GLY A 289 -0.54 -6.54 14.49
CA GLY A 289 -0.10 -5.15 14.40
C GLY A 289 0.50 -4.82 13.03
N PHE A 290 1.38 -5.69 12.52
CA PHE A 290 1.97 -5.53 11.20
C PHE A 290 0.91 -5.50 10.08
N PHE A 291 -0.03 -6.46 10.08
CA PHE A 291 -1.09 -6.49 9.06
C PHE A 291 -2.05 -5.30 9.15
N VAL A 292 -2.41 -4.88 10.36
CA VAL A 292 -3.26 -3.68 10.57
C VAL A 292 -2.55 -2.43 10.07
N TYR A 293 -1.27 -2.25 10.44
CA TYR A 293 -0.47 -1.07 10.07
C TYR A 293 -0.40 -0.87 8.55
N LEU A 294 -0.03 -1.91 7.80
CA LEU A 294 0.09 -1.81 6.34
C LEU A 294 -1.24 -1.45 5.69
N ARG A 295 -2.34 -2.04 6.16
CA ARG A 295 -3.66 -1.85 5.55
C ARG A 295 -4.29 -0.52 5.93
N ILE A 296 -4.13 -0.07 7.18
CA ILE A 296 -4.75 1.17 7.63
C ILE A 296 -4.11 2.39 6.97
N ILE A 297 -2.79 2.36 6.75
CA ILE A 297 -2.09 3.43 6.01
C ILE A 297 -2.67 3.55 4.61
N ALA A 298 -2.81 2.44 3.89
CA ALA A 298 -3.41 2.45 2.55
C ALA A 298 -4.85 3.00 2.54
N VAL A 299 -5.67 2.62 3.52
CA VAL A 299 -7.04 3.13 3.68
C VAL A 299 -7.05 4.64 3.95
N LEU A 300 -6.18 5.09 4.85
CA LEU A 300 -6.11 6.48 5.28
C LEU A 300 -5.59 7.38 4.17
N THR A 301 -4.49 7.00 3.51
CA THR A 301 -3.95 7.71 2.35
C THR A 301 -4.99 7.83 1.25
N LYS A 302 -5.71 6.75 0.95
CA LYS A 302 -6.79 6.77 -0.04
C LYS A 302 -7.89 7.76 0.35
N TYR A 303 -8.34 7.74 1.60
CA TYR A 303 -9.38 8.65 2.08
C TYR A 303 -8.95 10.12 2.03
N ILE A 304 -7.72 10.42 2.47
CA ILE A 304 -7.12 11.76 2.45
C ILE A 304 -7.08 12.34 1.03
N ILE A 305 -6.74 11.52 0.04
CA ILE A 305 -6.69 11.93 -1.37
C ILE A 305 -8.11 12.10 -1.94
N GLU A 306 -8.99 11.12 -1.72
CA GLU A 306 -10.33 11.10 -2.34
C GLU A 306 -11.28 12.18 -1.81
N ARG A 307 -11.05 12.72 -0.61
CA ARG A 307 -11.95 13.74 -0.04
C ARG A 307 -11.76 15.14 -0.64
N VAL A 308 -10.63 15.41 -1.30
CA VAL A 308 -10.34 16.71 -1.92
C VAL A 308 -10.37 16.57 -3.44
N PRO A 309 -11.09 17.43 -4.18
CA PRO A 309 -11.06 17.42 -5.64
C PRO A 309 -9.64 17.63 -6.17
N ILE A 310 -9.25 16.86 -7.18
CA ILE A 310 -7.88 16.88 -7.71
C ILE A 310 -7.48 18.26 -8.25
N GLU A 311 -8.43 19.01 -8.80
CA GLU A 311 -8.21 20.36 -9.32
C GLU A 311 -7.76 21.34 -8.22
N VAL A 312 -8.24 21.14 -6.99
CA VAL A 312 -7.88 21.96 -5.83
C VAL A 312 -6.49 21.57 -5.32
N VAL A 313 -6.19 20.27 -5.31
CA VAL A 313 -4.87 19.74 -4.93
C VAL A 313 -3.80 20.22 -5.91
N ASP A 314 -4.06 20.14 -7.22
CA ASP A 314 -3.16 20.62 -8.27
C ASP A 314 -2.92 22.13 -8.17
N PHE A 315 -3.97 22.91 -7.91
CA PHE A 315 -3.85 24.36 -7.72
C PHE A 315 -2.98 24.70 -6.50
N ALA A 316 -3.18 24.02 -5.37
CA ALA A 316 -2.37 24.24 -4.18
C ALA A 316 -0.93 23.77 -4.38
N TYR A 317 -0.73 22.61 -5.02
CA TYR A 317 0.58 22.05 -5.31
C TYR A 317 1.38 22.93 -6.28
N TYR A 318 0.75 23.51 -7.30
CA TYR A 318 1.37 24.51 -8.18
C TYR A 318 1.99 25.65 -7.37
N HIS A 319 1.26 26.21 -6.40
CA HIS A 319 1.77 27.29 -5.57
C HIS A 319 2.90 26.86 -4.64
N VAL A 320 2.87 25.64 -4.11
CA VAL A 320 3.98 25.05 -3.34
C VAL A 320 5.24 24.92 -4.21
N VAL A 321 5.10 24.44 -5.45
CA VAL A 321 6.22 24.34 -6.42
C VAL A 321 6.80 25.71 -6.77
N LYS A 322 5.98 26.76 -6.74
CA LYS A 322 6.41 28.17 -6.89
C LYS A 322 7.03 28.77 -5.63
N GLU A 323 7.47 27.93 -4.69
CA GLU A 323 8.14 28.30 -3.44
C GLU A 323 7.31 29.23 -2.54
N LYS A 324 5.98 29.27 -2.73
CA LYS A 324 5.11 29.99 -1.79
C LYS A 324 5.07 29.27 -0.45
N SER A 325 5.08 30.04 0.62
CA SER A 325 4.87 29.54 1.97
C SER A 325 3.46 28.97 2.15
N GLU A 326 3.28 28.10 3.14
CA GLU A 326 1.98 27.51 3.45
C GLU A 326 0.88 28.57 3.67
N GLN A 327 1.22 29.70 4.32
CA GLN A 327 0.29 30.80 4.56
C GLN A 327 -0.14 31.49 3.26
N GLU A 328 0.77 31.64 2.30
CA GLU A 328 0.45 32.21 0.99
C GLU A 328 -0.42 31.26 0.16
N VAL A 329 -0.14 29.94 0.21
CA VAL A 329 -0.99 28.93 -0.43
C VAL A 329 -2.41 28.98 0.13
N ARG A 330 -2.55 29.07 1.45
CA ARG A 330 -3.86 29.25 2.12
C ARG A 330 -4.57 30.54 1.68
N SER A 331 -3.82 31.63 1.53
CA SER A 331 -4.37 32.88 1.01
C SER A 331 -4.90 32.72 -0.42
N GLU A 332 -4.20 32.01 -1.30
CA GLU A 332 -4.66 31.79 -2.68
C GLU A 332 -5.89 30.87 -2.73
N LEU A 333 -5.91 29.81 -1.92
CA LEU A 333 -7.08 28.95 -1.75
C LEU A 333 -8.30 29.74 -1.26
N SER A 334 -8.12 30.64 -0.29
CA SER A 334 -9.19 31.48 0.22
C SER A 334 -9.79 32.38 -0.86
N LYS A 335 -8.97 32.94 -1.77
CA LYS A 335 -9.47 33.74 -2.91
C LYS A 335 -10.33 32.91 -3.87
N LYS A 336 -10.16 31.59 -3.89
CA LYS A 336 -10.90 30.64 -4.73
C LYS A 336 -12.06 29.94 -4.01
N GLY A 337 -12.47 30.44 -2.84
CA GLY A 337 -13.61 29.94 -2.07
C GLY A 337 -13.28 28.85 -1.05
N TRP A 338 -12.00 28.56 -0.83
CA TRP A 338 -11.50 27.62 0.19
C TRP A 338 -10.94 28.41 1.39
N SER A 339 -11.81 29.18 2.06
CA SER A 339 -11.42 30.07 3.16
C SER A 339 -11.41 29.40 4.54
N ASP A 340 -12.10 28.27 4.68
CA ASP A 340 -12.17 27.55 5.93
C ASP A 340 -10.85 26.82 6.23
N LYS A 341 -10.37 26.95 7.47
CA LYS A 341 -9.07 26.41 7.89
C LYS A 341 -9.02 24.89 7.76
N GLN A 342 -10.09 24.19 8.14
CA GLN A 342 -10.14 22.73 8.06
C GLN A 342 -10.02 22.28 6.60
N ASN A 343 -10.79 22.90 5.70
CA ASN A 343 -10.70 22.58 4.27
C ASN A 343 -9.31 22.82 3.68
N GLN A 344 -8.62 23.88 4.12
CA GLN A 344 -7.23 24.13 3.71
C GLN A 344 -6.25 23.09 4.28
N ASP A 345 -6.42 22.71 5.55
CA ASP A 345 -5.61 21.65 6.18
C ASP A 345 -5.78 20.32 5.41
N GLU A 346 -7.01 19.99 5.01
CA GLU A 346 -7.31 18.79 4.24
C GLU A 346 -6.65 18.79 2.84
N VAL A 347 -6.58 19.95 2.17
CA VAL A 347 -5.87 20.12 0.88
C VAL A 347 -4.37 19.88 1.04
N LEU A 348 -3.76 20.47 2.07
CA LEU A 348 -2.33 20.29 2.35
C LEU A 348 -2.00 18.84 2.74
N GLU A 349 -2.87 18.20 3.51
CA GLU A 349 -2.77 16.78 3.83
C GLU A 349 -2.88 15.91 2.57
N ALA A 350 -3.76 16.26 1.62
CA ALA A 350 -3.91 15.57 0.34
C ALA A 350 -2.64 15.64 -0.53
N ILE A 351 -1.95 16.79 -0.54
CA ILE A 351 -0.64 16.92 -1.20
C ILE A 351 0.37 15.93 -0.62
N GLY A 352 0.47 15.84 0.72
CA GLY A 352 1.32 14.86 1.38
C GLY A 352 0.88 13.41 1.12
N GLY A 353 -0.43 13.19 1.06
CA GLY A 353 -1.06 11.91 0.73
C GLY A 353 -0.67 11.39 -0.65
N LEU A 354 -0.63 12.26 -1.67
CA LEU A 354 -0.19 11.89 -3.03
C LEU A 354 1.26 11.38 -3.05
N HIS A 355 2.15 12.00 -2.28
CA HIS A 355 3.53 11.51 -2.13
C HIS A 355 3.56 10.14 -1.44
N ALA A 356 2.81 9.98 -0.34
CA ALA A 356 2.71 8.69 0.36
C ALA A 356 2.11 7.58 -0.53
N ALA A 357 1.11 7.89 -1.36
CA ALA A 357 0.50 6.94 -2.29
C ALA A 357 1.49 6.45 -3.36
N LYS A 358 2.34 7.36 -3.89
CA LYS A 358 3.43 6.97 -4.80
C LYS A 358 4.36 5.96 -4.13
N GLU A 359 4.77 6.21 -2.88
CA GLU A 359 5.64 5.29 -2.13
C GLU A 359 4.96 3.95 -1.79
N LEU A 360 3.68 3.95 -1.40
CA LEU A 360 2.92 2.72 -1.13
C LEU A 360 2.82 1.81 -2.36
N ASN A 361 2.62 2.39 -3.55
CA ASN A 361 2.54 1.63 -4.80
C ASN A 361 3.88 0.95 -5.18
N ARG A 362 5.01 1.47 -4.67
CA ARG A 362 6.35 0.92 -4.86
C ARG A 362 6.68 -0.22 -3.91
N ILE A 363 5.96 -0.36 -2.78
CA ILE A 363 6.16 -1.48 -1.87
C ILE A 363 5.90 -2.79 -2.65
N LYS A 364 6.85 -3.71 -2.50
CA LYS A 364 6.90 -5.00 -3.20
C LYS A 364 6.09 -6.06 -2.48
#